data_AF-A0A0C1HBK0-F1
#
_entry.id   AF-A0A0C1HBK0-F1
#
_cell.length_a   1.000
_cell.length_b   1.000
_cell.length_c   1.000
_cell.angle_alpha   90.00
_cell.angle_beta   90.00
_cell.angle_gamma   90.00
#
_symmetry.space_group_name_H-M   'P 1'
#
loop_
_entity.id
_entity.type
_entity.pdbx_description
1 polymer ?
#
loop_
_entity_poly.entity_id
_entity_poly.type
_entity_poly.pdbx_seq_one_letter_code
_entity_poly.pdbx_strand_id
1 'polypeptide(L)' 'MRCTHCGSDLVNKNGYTRQEKQNFCCLECGKQWSENNEAKIINEQTKELARKAL' A
#
# COMPACT_ATOMS: atom_id res chain seq x y z
N MET A 1 4.37 -8.02 -11.65
CA MET A 1 3.47 -7.32 -10.71
C MET A 1 3.07 -6.00 -11.35
N ARG A 2 1.78 -5.68 -11.34
CA ARG A 2 1.24 -4.47 -11.94
C ARG A 2 0.77 -3.49 -10.87
N CYS A 3 0.92 -2.20 -11.10
CA CYS A 3 0.39 -1.18 -10.21
C CYS A 3 -1.14 -1.27 -10.15
N THR A 4 -1.70 -1.41 -8.95
CA THR A 4 -3.16 -1.49 -8.74
C THR A 4 -3.89 -0.16 -8.94
N HIS A 5 -3.16 0.95 -9.12
CA HIS A 5 -3.74 2.27 -9.29
C HIS A 5 -3.78 2.72 -10.74
N CYS A 6 -2.65 2.62 -11.47
CA CYS A 6 -2.58 3.06 -12.87
C CYS A 6 -2.49 1.90 -13.88
N GLY A 7 -2.34 0.64 -13.43
CA GLY A 7 -2.22 -0.50 -14.34
C GLY A 7 -0.87 -0.64 -15.03
N SER A 8 0.13 0.19 -14.72
CA SER A 8 1.47 0.05 -15.30
C SER A 8 2.23 -1.17 -14.77
N ASP A 9 3.02 -1.79 -15.64
CA ASP A 9 3.94 -2.88 -15.32
C ASP A 9 5.33 -2.37 -14.88
N LEU A 10 5.57 -1.05 -14.95
CA LEU A 10 6.80 -0.42 -14.51
C LEU A 10 6.80 -0.26 -12.98
N VAL A 11 7.34 -1.29 -12.30
CA VAL A 11 7.40 -1.38 -10.84
C VAL A 11 8.83 -1.69 -10.40
N ASN A 12 9.38 -0.86 -9.51
CA ASN A 12 10.68 -1.04 -8.88
C ASN A 12 10.54 -1.64 -7.48
N LYS A 13 11.52 -2.43 -7.04
CA LYS A 13 11.66 -2.98 -5.68
C LYS A 13 12.50 -2.04 -4.82
N ASN A 14 11.89 -1.20 -3.96
CA ASN A 14 12.60 -0.15 -3.21
C ASN A 14 12.99 -0.56 -1.77
N GLY A 15 13.68 -1.70 -1.64
CA GLY A 15 14.15 -2.21 -0.34
C GLY A 15 13.05 -2.90 0.48
N TYR A 16 13.25 -3.00 1.79
CA TYR A 16 12.39 -3.79 2.68
C TYR A 16 11.83 -2.94 3.83
N THR A 17 10.64 -3.30 4.31
CA THR A 17 10.11 -2.76 5.58
C THR A 17 10.91 -3.29 6.77
N ARG A 18 10.69 -2.69 7.95
CA ARG A 18 11.24 -3.21 9.22
C ARG A 18 10.83 -4.67 9.51
N GLN A 19 9.72 -5.13 8.95
CA GLN A 19 9.23 -6.50 9.07
C GLN A 19 9.70 -7.38 7.90
N GLU A 20 10.76 -6.97 7.19
CA GLU A 20 11.40 -7.71 6.09
C GLU A 20 10.49 -7.97 4.88
N LYS A 21 9.32 -7.31 4.82
CA LYS A 21 8.46 -7.32 3.62
C LYS A 21 9.07 -6.47 2.51
N GLN A 22 9.13 -7.00 1.30
CA GLN A 22 9.62 -6.26 0.13
C GLN A 22 8.73 -5.03 -0.15
N ASN A 23 9.31 -3.86 -0.30
CA ASN A 23 8.60 -2.68 -0.78
C ASN A 23 8.70 -2.53 -2.30
N PHE A 24 7.66 -1.97 -2.88
CA PHE A 24 7.50 -1.75 -4.31
C PHE A 24 7.04 -0.32 -4.57
N CYS A 25 7.51 0.25 -5.68
CA CYS A 25 7.15 1.58 -6.14
C CYS A 25 6.82 1.54 -7.63
N CYS A 26 5.67 2.06 -8.03
CA CYS A 26 5.35 2.26 -9.43
C CYS A 26 6.12 3.46 -9.97
N LEU A 27 6.85 3.28 -11.06
CA LEU A 27 7.65 4.34 -11.66
C LEU A 27 6.80 5.34 -12.47
N GLU A 28 5.58 4.96 -12.87
CA GLU A 28 4.68 5.83 -13.62
C GLU A 28 3.85 6.75 -12.72
N CYS A 29 3.17 6.20 -11.71
CA CYS A 29 2.29 6.98 -10.83
C CYS A 29 2.87 7.28 -9.45
N GLY A 30 4.05 6.74 -9.12
CA GLY A 30 4.69 6.93 -7.82
C GLY A 30 4.06 6.17 -6.65
N LYS A 31 2.98 5.40 -6.87
CA LYS A 31 2.33 4.62 -5.79
C LYS A 31 3.32 3.63 -5.19
N GLN A 32 3.34 3.53 -3.87
CA GLN A 32 4.16 2.57 -3.14
C GLN A 32 3.28 1.55 -2.39
N TRP A 33 3.77 0.32 -2.28
CA TRP A 33 3.13 -0.74 -1.50
C TRP A 33 4.14 -1.79 -1.08
N SER A 34 3.85 -2.51 0.01
CA SER A 34 4.67 -3.63 0.47
C SER A 34 4.08 -4.97 0.05
N GLU A 35 4.92 -5.99 0.01
CA GLU A 35 4.52 -7.39 -0.17
C GLU A 35 3.57 -7.81 0.95
N ASN A 36 2.52 -8.56 0.62
CA ASN A 36 1.50 -8.98 1.58
C ASN A 36 0.94 -7.78 2.38
N ASN A 37 0.67 -6.67 1.69
CA ASN A 37 -0.11 -5.57 2.25
C ASN A 37 -1.58 -5.98 2.26
N GLU A 38 -1.96 -6.76 3.26
CA GLU A 38 -3.35 -7.05 3.56
C GLU A 38 -3.97 -5.76 4.09
N ALA A 39 -4.81 -5.14 3.25
CA ALA A 39 -5.62 -4.02 3.70
C ALA A 39 -6.43 -4.49 4.91
N LYS A 40 -6.17 -3.92 6.10
CA LYS A 40 -7.00 -4.16 7.28
C LYS A 40 -8.35 -3.52 7.02
N ILE A 41 -9.30 -4.30 6.51
CA ILE A 41 -10.68 -3.89 6.32
C ILE A 41 -11.27 -3.72 7.72
N ILE A 42 -11.36 -2.48 8.18
CA ILE A 42 -12.01 -2.11 9.43
C ILE A 42 -13.50 -1.84 9.18
N ASN A 43 -14.35 -2.17 10.15
CA ASN A 43 -15.79 -1.92 10.07
C ASN A 43 -16.11 -0.41 10.14
N GLU A 44 -17.35 -0.03 9.79
CA GLU A 44 -17.79 1.37 9.78
C GLU A 44 -17.66 2.06 11.15
N GLN A 45 -17.89 1.33 12.25
CA GLN A 45 -17.74 1.86 13.60
C GLN A 45 -16.29 2.30 13.87
N THR A 46 -15.31 1.47 13.52
CA THR A 46 -13.88 1.80 13.66
C THR A 46 -13.48 2.95 12.73
N LYS A 47 -14.07 3.04 11.53
CA LYS A 47 -13.84 4.19 10.63
C LYS A 47 -14.37 5.49 11.24
N GLU A 48 -15.54 5.47 11.87
CA GLU A 48 -16.11 6.65 12.52
C GLU A 48 -15.25 7.12 13.70
N LEU A 49 -14.76 6.18 14.52
CA LEU A 49 -13.83 6.50 15.60
C LEU A 49 -12.55 7.16 15.09
N ALA A 50 -11.97 6.66 14.00
CA ALA A 50 -10.77 7.27 13.39
C ALA A 50 -11.04 8.70 12.89
N ARG A 51 -12.22 8.96 12.30
CA ARG A 51 -12.61 10.31 11.85
C ARG A 51 -12.76 11.30 13.00
N LYS A 52 -13.26 10.84 14.17
CA LYS A 52 -13.44 11.69 15.36
C LYS A 52 -12.12 12.03 16.07
N ALA A 53 -11.04 11.30 15.77
CA ALA A 53 -9.72 11.48 16.38
C ALA A 53 -8.74 12.35 15.55
N LEU A 54 -9.19 12.87 14.41
CA LEU A 54 -8.47 13.84 13.55
C LEU A 54 -8.95 15.27 13.85
#